data_AF-A0A428P197-F1
#
_entry.id   AF-A0A428P197-F1
#
_cell.length_a   1.000
_cell.length_b   1.000
_cell.length_c   1.000
_cell.angle_alpha   90.00
_cell.angle_beta   90.00
_cell.angle_gamma   90.00
#
_symmetry.space_group_name_H-M   'P 1'
#
loop_
_entity.id
_entity.type
_entity.pdbx_description
1 polymer ?
#
loop_
_entity_poly.entity_id
_entity_poly.type
_entity_poly.pdbx_seq_one_letter_code
_entity_poly.pdbx_strand_id
1 'polypeptide(L)'
;MGEKKGKASASTPSESSAESSTTKTVSTSMSKFAMQARNNGILDSARSKPPVNEDDIRKRLVRSRATPSPTESMHRHYTRRIANAGNEATVSYQVSTRLLKTYPDEAYDTAINRAFTGFPKDVGFNNGLSAPQPDFVEGLDMEEFRPFSTGDLVDGAVLYKDDPNSVTLPHLAGELKGRGKDMEKARLQSAYDGAALVHGRSQALDSIGKPSTAGHSKVTTFTTDGTNLNFFAHHAIPSEDNTTEYHQYPISSLNLTTSYQDFRQGYRQLRNVQDYAREESYRLRDQLKQHWKARKSQPAPLPSIEDEDEDEDDCQVMDRKSI
;
A
#
# COMPACT_ATOMS: atom_id res chain seq x y z
N MET A 1 -61.53 -43.93 -35.22
CA MET A 1 -61.02 -42.69 -35.85
C MET A 1 -59.89 -42.17 -34.96
N GLY A 2 -58.60 -42.12 -35.28
CA GLY A 2 -57.76 -42.57 -36.38
C GLY A 2 -56.32 -42.65 -35.83
N GLU A 3 -55.51 -43.56 -36.36
CA GLU A 3 -54.16 -43.91 -35.90
C GLU A 3 -53.04 -42.92 -36.33
N LYS A 4 -51.93 -42.99 -35.58
CA LYS A 4 -50.52 -43.17 -36.01
C LYS A 4 -49.55 -42.00 -36.30
N LYS A 5 -48.29 -42.30 -35.89
CA LYS A 5 -46.93 -41.78 -36.19
C LYS A 5 -46.46 -40.60 -35.32
N GLY A 6 -45.24 -40.57 -34.75
CA GLY A 6 -44.11 -41.50 -34.74
C GLY A 6 -42.78 -40.75 -34.49
N LYS A 7 -41.92 -41.32 -33.63
CA LYS A 7 -40.43 -41.24 -33.55
C LYS A 7 -39.68 -39.90 -33.27
N ALA A 8 -39.05 -39.90 -32.10
CA ALA A 8 -37.65 -39.56 -31.73
C ALA A 8 -36.94 -38.32 -32.31
N SER A 9 -36.41 -37.49 -31.41
CA SER A 9 -35.06 -36.92 -31.55
C SER A 9 -34.46 -36.57 -30.18
N ALA A 10 -33.28 -37.11 -29.90
CA ALA A 10 -32.46 -36.74 -28.77
C ALA A 10 -31.95 -35.30 -28.98
N SER A 11 -32.08 -34.45 -27.98
CA SER A 11 -31.45 -33.12 -27.95
C SER A 11 -30.75 -32.93 -26.61
N THR A 12 -29.44 -33.05 -26.69
CA THR A 12 -28.45 -32.59 -25.70
C THR A 12 -28.67 -31.12 -25.40
N PRO A 13 -28.60 -30.66 -24.13
CA PRO A 13 -28.21 -29.29 -23.84
C PRO A 13 -26.73 -29.31 -23.47
N SER A 14 -25.91 -28.97 -24.45
CA SER A 14 -24.61 -28.37 -24.21
C SER A 14 -24.87 -26.87 -24.10
N GLU A 15 -24.67 -26.28 -22.93
CA GLU A 15 -24.01 -24.98 -22.82
C GLU A 15 -23.69 -24.65 -21.37
N SER A 16 -22.42 -24.31 -21.20
CA SER A 16 -21.74 -23.94 -19.98
C SER A 16 -22.40 -22.74 -19.31
N SER A 17 -23.06 -22.96 -18.19
CA SER A 17 -23.09 -21.93 -17.15
C SER A 17 -21.78 -22.07 -16.39
N ALA A 18 -20.79 -21.27 -16.78
CA ALA A 18 -19.63 -21.03 -15.93
C ALA A 18 -20.14 -20.48 -14.61
N GLU A 19 -20.26 -21.36 -13.61
CA GLU A 19 -20.40 -20.96 -12.22
C GLU A 19 -19.17 -20.09 -11.93
N SER A 20 -19.37 -18.77 -11.90
CA SER A 20 -18.43 -17.86 -11.27
C SER A 20 -18.45 -18.19 -9.79
N SER A 21 -17.64 -19.17 -9.40
CA SER A 21 -17.37 -19.49 -8.01
C SER A 21 -16.59 -18.31 -7.45
N THR A 22 -17.31 -17.28 -6.98
CA THR A 22 -16.69 -16.23 -6.17
C THR A 22 -16.20 -16.90 -4.89
N THR A 23 -14.93 -17.27 -4.88
CA THR A 23 -14.25 -17.81 -3.70
C THR A 23 -14.43 -16.78 -2.58
N LYS A 24 -15.06 -17.18 -1.46
CA LYS A 24 -15.30 -16.27 -0.33
C LYS A 24 -13.96 -15.78 0.21
N THR A 25 -13.71 -14.48 0.14
CA THR A 25 -12.52 -13.85 0.73
C THR A 25 -12.59 -13.86 2.26
N VAL A 26 -11.44 -13.94 2.90
CA VAL A 26 -11.33 -13.85 4.36
C VAL A 26 -11.27 -12.38 4.77
N SER A 27 -12.19 -11.94 5.64
CA SER A 27 -12.16 -10.60 6.24
C SER A 27 -11.16 -10.54 7.38
N THR A 28 -10.59 -9.37 7.65
CA THR A 28 -9.71 -9.08 8.80
C THR A 28 -10.35 -9.37 10.16
N SER A 29 -11.68 -9.50 10.22
CA SER A 29 -12.43 -9.86 11.42
C SER A 29 -12.55 -11.37 11.67
N MET A 30 -12.24 -12.21 10.68
CA MET A 30 -12.41 -13.66 10.76
C MET A 30 -11.20 -14.32 11.43
N SER A 31 -11.43 -15.41 12.18
CA SER A 31 -10.37 -16.15 12.89
C SER A 31 -9.28 -16.72 11.96
N LYS A 32 -9.62 -17.02 10.70
CA LYS A 32 -8.66 -17.53 9.70
C LYS A 32 -7.73 -16.44 9.14
N PHE A 33 -7.99 -15.16 9.40
CA PHE A 33 -7.23 -14.05 8.84
C PHE A 33 -5.74 -14.13 9.16
N ALA A 34 -5.38 -14.38 10.43
CA ALA A 34 -3.99 -14.44 10.86
C ALA A 34 -3.18 -15.52 10.11
N MET A 35 -3.77 -16.70 9.91
CA MET A 35 -3.13 -17.78 9.17
C MET A 35 -3.02 -17.45 7.68
N GLN A 36 -4.06 -16.86 7.08
CA GLN A 36 -4.04 -16.50 5.67
C GLN A 36 -3.02 -15.38 5.39
N ALA A 37 -3.00 -14.32 6.21
CA ALA A 37 -2.02 -13.24 6.11
C ALA A 37 -0.58 -13.78 6.19
N ARG A 38 -0.35 -14.73 7.10
CA ARG A 38 0.94 -15.40 7.20
C ARG A 38 1.29 -16.23 5.96
N ASN A 39 0.34 -16.99 5.42
CA ASN A 39 0.56 -17.76 4.19
C ASN A 39 0.87 -16.84 2.99
N ASN A 40 0.41 -15.59 3.05
CA ASN A 40 0.71 -14.55 2.09
C ASN A 40 2.05 -13.82 2.35
N GLY A 41 2.88 -14.33 3.27
CA GLY A 41 4.20 -13.77 3.58
C GLY A 41 4.18 -12.59 4.55
N ILE A 42 3.06 -12.27 5.20
CA ILE A 42 2.99 -11.17 6.19
C ILE A 42 3.47 -11.68 7.55
N LEU A 43 4.59 -11.13 8.01
CA LEU A 43 5.27 -11.54 9.22
C LEU A 43 5.00 -10.55 10.36
N ASP A 44 4.48 -11.10 11.46
CA ASP A 44 4.27 -10.37 12.70
C ASP A 44 5.59 -9.94 13.37
N SER A 45 5.48 -9.14 14.42
CA SER A 45 6.64 -8.64 15.17
C SER A 45 7.57 -9.72 15.73
N ALA A 46 7.06 -10.92 16.03
CA ALA A 46 7.88 -11.99 16.60
C ALA A 46 8.70 -12.73 15.53
N ARG A 47 8.25 -12.68 14.28
CA ARG A 47 8.91 -13.30 13.11
C ARG A 47 9.60 -12.28 12.22
N SER A 48 9.39 -10.99 12.47
CA SER A 48 10.00 -9.90 11.74
C SER A 48 11.49 -9.77 12.05
N LYS A 49 12.27 -9.42 11.02
CA LYS A 49 13.64 -8.96 11.17
C LYS A 49 13.65 -7.43 11.37
N PRO A 50 14.67 -6.86 12.03
CA PRO A 50 14.84 -5.41 12.06
C PRO A 50 15.11 -4.86 10.66
N PRO A 51 14.59 -3.69 10.30
CA PRO A 51 14.96 -3.04 9.05
C PRO A 51 16.43 -2.59 9.11
N VAL A 52 17.12 -2.63 7.97
CA VAL A 52 18.54 -2.24 7.86
C VAL A 52 18.78 -0.80 8.33
N ASN A 53 17.79 0.08 8.13
CA ASN A 53 17.84 1.49 8.54
C ASN A 53 17.14 1.76 9.89
N GLU A 54 17.09 0.78 10.80
CA GLU A 54 16.44 0.90 12.12
C GLU A 54 16.93 2.11 12.91
N ASP A 55 18.25 2.32 13.00
CA ASP A 55 18.84 3.43 13.76
C ASP A 55 18.36 4.78 13.25
N ASP A 56 18.28 4.95 11.94
CA ASP A 56 17.79 6.17 11.34
C ASP A 56 16.30 6.37 11.62
N ILE A 57 15.50 5.30 11.58
CA ILE A 57 14.08 5.36 11.93
C ILE A 57 13.92 5.82 13.38
N ARG A 58 14.65 5.21 14.33
CA ARG A 58 14.59 5.57 15.75
C ARG A 58 15.04 7.02 16.00
N LYS A 59 16.14 7.45 15.37
CA LYS A 59 16.63 8.85 15.47
C LYS A 59 15.58 9.85 14.96
N ARG A 60 14.95 9.58 13.82
CA ARG A 60 13.88 10.43 13.26
C ARG A 60 12.65 10.47 14.16
N LEU A 61 12.26 9.33 14.71
CA LEU A 61 11.10 9.21 15.59
C LEU A 61 11.22 10.12 16.83
N VAL A 62 12.41 10.23 17.42
CA VAL A 62 12.64 11.04 18.63
C VAL A 62 13.14 12.46 18.37
N ARG A 63 13.36 12.83 17.10
CA ARG A 63 13.89 14.14 16.69
C ARG A 63 13.11 15.29 17.32
N SER A 64 13.81 16.33 17.76
CA SER A 64 13.20 17.56 18.25
C SER A 64 12.40 18.25 17.14
N ARG A 65 11.39 19.03 17.55
CA ARG A 65 10.49 19.72 16.64
C ARG A 65 10.43 21.20 17.00
N ALA A 66 10.29 22.07 16.01
CA ALA A 66 10.05 23.49 16.22
C ALA A 66 8.61 23.76 16.72
N THR A 67 7.66 22.85 16.42
CA THR A 67 6.28 22.97 16.90
C THR A 67 6.23 22.88 18.43
N PRO A 68 5.41 23.71 19.11
CA PRO A 68 5.25 23.62 20.55
C PRO A 68 4.94 22.21 21.03
N SER A 69 5.55 21.83 22.16
CA SER A 69 5.17 20.60 22.86
C SER A 69 3.74 20.72 23.39
N PRO A 70 2.99 19.61 23.51
CA PRO A 70 1.67 19.65 24.13
C PRO A 70 1.80 20.09 25.59
N THR A 71 0.78 20.77 26.11
CA THR A 71 0.77 21.22 27.52
C THR A 71 0.34 20.11 28.47
N GLU A 72 0.64 20.26 29.75
CA GLU A 72 0.15 19.34 30.78
C GLU A 72 -1.39 19.38 30.91
N SER A 73 -2.01 20.54 30.69
CA SER A 73 -3.46 20.67 30.65
C SER A 73 -4.08 19.87 29.49
N MET A 74 -3.42 19.82 28.34
CA MET A 74 -3.82 18.99 27.21
C MET A 74 -3.72 17.50 27.56
N HIS A 75 -2.65 17.07 28.22
CA HIS A 75 -2.52 15.69 28.71
C HIS A 75 -3.66 15.32 29.68
N ARG A 76 -3.92 16.13 30.72
CA ARG A 76 -5.02 15.88 31.66
C ARG A 76 -6.37 15.82 30.96
N HIS A 77 -6.60 16.71 29.98
CA HIS A 77 -7.83 16.69 29.19
C HIS A 77 -7.96 15.42 28.34
N TYR A 78 -6.89 15.05 27.64
CA TYR A 78 -6.82 13.84 26.81
C TYR A 78 -7.10 12.59 27.64
N THR A 79 -6.37 12.40 28.75
CA THR A 79 -6.54 11.24 29.64
C THR A 79 -7.97 11.14 30.16
N ARG A 80 -8.58 12.26 30.59
CA ARG A 80 -9.99 12.27 31.02
C ARG A 80 -10.95 11.92 29.88
N ARG A 81 -10.71 12.41 28.66
CA ARG A 81 -11.59 12.14 27.51
C ARG A 81 -11.49 10.69 27.05
N ILE A 82 -10.30 10.11 27.02
CA ILE A 82 -10.09 8.68 26.73
C ILE A 82 -10.73 7.82 27.82
N ALA A 83 -10.57 8.19 29.10
CA ALA A 83 -11.18 7.44 30.20
C ALA A 83 -12.71 7.39 30.14
N ASN A 84 -13.33 8.43 29.57
CA ASN A 84 -14.78 8.55 29.44
C ASN A 84 -15.29 8.19 28.03
N ALA A 85 -14.43 7.71 27.13
CA ALA A 85 -14.84 7.33 25.78
C ALA A 85 -15.69 6.05 25.84
N GLY A 86 -16.96 6.18 25.46
CA GLY A 86 -17.92 5.06 25.48
C GLY A 86 -17.85 4.14 24.26
N ASN A 87 -17.15 4.55 23.19
CA ASN A 87 -17.03 3.79 21.95
C ASN A 87 -15.75 4.14 21.20
N GLU A 88 -15.45 3.35 20.17
CA GLU A 88 -14.28 3.50 19.29
C GLU A 88 -14.29 4.85 18.56
N ALA A 89 -15.43 5.27 18.01
CA ALA A 89 -15.56 6.56 17.32
C ALA A 89 -15.14 7.74 18.21
N THR A 90 -15.45 7.70 19.51
CA THR A 90 -15.02 8.73 20.47
C THR A 90 -13.51 8.70 20.68
N VAL A 91 -12.89 7.52 20.77
CA VAL A 91 -11.43 7.39 20.84
C VAL A 91 -10.79 7.95 19.58
N SER A 92 -11.26 7.53 18.40
CA SER A 92 -10.76 8.00 17.10
C SER A 92 -10.86 9.52 16.96
N TYR A 93 -11.97 10.12 17.42
CA TYR A 93 -12.12 11.58 17.45
C TYR A 93 -11.07 12.25 18.35
N GLN A 94 -10.80 11.73 19.56
CA GLN A 94 -9.79 12.31 20.45
C GLN A 94 -8.37 12.15 19.87
N VAL A 95 -8.03 11.00 19.31
CA VAL A 95 -6.73 10.77 18.66
C VAL A 95 -6.54 11.73 17.48
N SER A 96 -7.54 11.83 16.61
CA SER A 96 -7.49 12.67 15.39
C SER A 96 -7.38 14.16 15.72
N THR A 97 -8.17 14.65 16.68
CA THR A 97 -8.20 16.09 16.98
C THR A 97 -7.10 16.56 17.92
N ARG A 98 -6.50 15.66 18.70
CA ARG A 98 -5.52 16.03 19.73
C ARG A 98 -4.11 15.58 19.42
N LEU A 99 -3.91 14.42 18.80
CA LEU A 99 -2.56 13.88 18.59
C LEU A 99 -2.08 14.15 17.17
N LEU A 100 -2.92 13.79 16.20
CA LEU A 100 -2.59 13.91 14.79
C LEU A 100 -2.41 15.39 14.39
N LYS A 101 -1.50 15.60 13.47
CA LYS A 101 -1.26 16.88 12.81
C LYS A 101 -2.19 16.98 11.60
N THR A 102 -2.82 18.13 11.43
CA THR A 102 -3.50 18.48 10.17
C THR A 102 -2.54 19.29 9.31
N TYR A 103 -2.48 18.98 8.01
CA TYR A 103 -1.75 19.77 7.04
C TYR A 103 -2.71 20.76 6.38
N PRO A 104 -2.32 22.03 6.20
CA PRO A 104 -3.12 23.00 5.44
C PRO A 104 -2.99 22.81 3.93
N ASP A 105 -2.23 21.80 3.50
CA ASP A 105 -1.87 21.54 2.12
C ASP A 105 -2.98 20.71 1.47
N GLU A 106 -3.66 21.28 0.48
CA GLU A 106 -4.77 20.62 -0.23
C GLU A 106 -4.31 19.34 -0.96
N ALA A 107 -3.00 19.20 -1.21
CA ALA A 107 -2.43 18.06 -1.92
C ALA A 107 -2.21 16.81 -1.05
N TYR A 108 -2.12 16.94 0.28
CA TYR A 108 -1.78 15.85 1.19
C TYR A 108 -2.90 15.64 2.21
N ASP A 109 -3.71 14.61 1.99
CA ASP A 109 -4.97 14.43 2.69
C ASP A 109 -4.99 13.16 3.55
N THR A 110 -5.96 13.13 4.47
CA THR A 110 -6.27 12.01 5.34
C THR A 110 -7.54 11.33 4.87
N ALA A 111 -7.49 10.01 4.72
CA ALA A 111 -8.67 9.19 4.54
C ALA A 111 -8.91 8.30 5.78
N ILE A 112 -10.17 8.17 6.16
CA ILE A 112 -10.60 7.49 7.39
C ILE A 112 -11.50 6.32 7.03
N ASN A 113 -11.18 5.12 7.51
CA ASN A 113 -12.00 3.92 7.39
C ASN A 113 -12.45 3.59 5.95
N ARG A 114 -11.49 3.61 5.00
CA ARG A 114 -11.75 3.31 3.58
C ARG A 114 -10.93 2.10 3.14
N ALA A 115 -11.59 1.16 2.46
CA ALA A 115 -10.94 -0.02 1.93
C ALA A 115 -10.08 0.31 0.71
N PHE A 116 -8.90 -0.29 0.60
CA PHE A 116 -7.97 -0.11 -0.50
C PHE A 116 -8.41 -0.93 -1.72
N THR A 117 -9.51 -0.52 -2.36
CA THR A 117 -10.13 -1.22 -3.49
C THR A 117 -9.34 -1.12 -4.80
N GLY A 118 -8.31 -0.27 -4.86
CA GLY A 118 -7.45 -0.09 -6.03
C GLY A 118 -6.34 -1.13 -6.18
N PHE A 119 -6.08 -1.98 -5.18
CA PHE A 119 -5.18 -3.13 -5.35
C PHE A 119 -5.86 -4.23 -6.18
N PRO A 120 -5.18 -4.82 -7.18
CA PRO A 120 -5.66 -6.04 -7.80
C PRO A 120 -5.77 -7.16 -6.75
N LYS A 121 -6.66 -8.11 -7.01
CA LYS A 121 -6.80 -9.29 -6.15
C LYS A 121 -5.62 -10.24 -6.38
N ASP A 122 -5.24 -10.91 -5.31
CA ASP A 122 -4.30 -12.03 -5.34
C ASP A 122 -2.90 -11.68 -5.89
N VAL A 123 -2.35 -10.53 -5.47
CA VAL A 123 -1.00 -10.03 -5.82
C VAL A 123 0.08 -10.47 -4.81
N GLY A 124 -0.11 -11.62 -4.18
CA GLY A 124 0.77 -12.16 -3.14
C GLY A 124 0.29 -11.80 -1.74
N PHE A 125 0.40 -10.54 -1.33
CA PHE A 125 0.11 -10.14 0.05
C PHE A 125 -1.38 -10.27 0.42
N ASN A 126 -2.28 -10.12 -0.56
CA ASN A 126 -3.74 -10.15 -0.37
C ASN A 126 -4.42 -11.41 -0.92
N ASN A 127 -3.66 -12.48 -1.22
CA ASN A 127 -4.23 -13.73 -1.73
C ASN A 127 -5.34 -14.27 -0.82
N GLY A 128 -6.55 -14.43 -1.35
CA GLY A 128 -7.72 -14.91 -0.61
C GLY A 128 -8.20 -13.98 0.52
N LEU A 129 -7.67 -12.76 0.63
CA LEU A 129 -8.04 -11.76 1.63
C LEU A 129 -8.95 -10.68 1.03
N SER A 130 -9.77 -10.09 1.87
CA SER A 130 -10.48 -8.86 1.51
C SER A 130 -9.49 -7.69 1.46
N ALA A 131 -9.82 -6.62 0.74
CA ALA A 131 -8.97 -5.43 0.67
C ALA A 131 -8.63 -4.91 2.09
N PRO A 132 -7.40 -4.44 2.34
CA PRO A 132 -7.06 -3.74 3.59
C PRO A 132 -7.99 -2.54 3.77
N GLN A 133 -8.31 -2.20 5.02
CA GLN A 133 -9.21 -1.10 5.35
C GLN A 133 -8.74 -0.47 6.67
N PRO A 134 -7.68 0.35 6.64
CA PRO A 134 -7.21 1.01 7.85
C PRO A 134 -8.21 2.05 8.32
N ASP A 135 -8.22 2.29 9.63
CA ASP A 135 -9.00 3.36 10.25
C ASP A 135 -8.47 4.75 9.86
N PHE A 136 -7.18 4.84 9.49
CA PHE A 136 -6.50 6.07 9.11
C PHE A 136 -5.44 5.82 8.04
N VAL A 137 -5.34 6.68 7.04
CA VAL A 137 -4.24 6.72 6.08
C VAL A 137 -3.99 8.17 5.64
N GLU A 138 -2.71 8.52 5.45
CA GLU A 138 -2.29 9.84 4.97
C GLU A 138 -1.41 9.73 3.72
N GLY A 139 -1.74 10.49 2.68
CA GLY A 139 -1.00 10.47 1.43
C GLY A 139 -1.37 11.60 0.49
N LEU A 140 -0.75 11.60 -0.69
CA LEU A 140 -1.02 12.59 -1.71
C LEU A 140 -2.29 12.26 -2.48
N ASP A 141 -2.99 13.29 -2.94
CA ASP A 141 -4.06 13.14 -3.93
C ASP A 141 -3.49 12.60 -5.26
N MET A 142 -4.27 11.78 -5.98
CA MET A 142 -3.89 11.26 -7.29
C MET A 142 -3.58 12.36 -8.30
N GLU A 143 -4.26 13.51 -8.24
CA GLU A 143 -4.05 14.66 -9.12
C GLU A 143 -2.62 15.22 -9.02
N GLU A 144 -1.98 15.07 -7.86
CA GLU A 144 -0.60 15.47 -7.65
C GLU A 144 0.39 14.70 -8.54
N PHE A 145 -0.02 13.60 -9.15
CA PHE A 145 0.84 12.83 -10.05
C PHE A 145 0.70 13.23 -11.52
N ARG A 146 -0.30 14.04 -11.89
CA ARG A 146 -0.48 14.49 -13.29
C ARG A 146 0.75 15.22 -13.85
N PRO A 147 1.08 15.05 -15.14
CA PRO A 147 0.34 14.30 -16.17
C PRO A 147 0.73 12.81 -16.25
N PHE A 148 1.39 12.27 -15.23
CA PHE A 148 1.69 10.86 -15.11
C PHE A 148 0.48 10.15 -14.51
N SER A 149 -0.10 9.20 -15.25
CA SER A 149 -1.25 8.43 -14.76
C SER A 149 -0.73 7.28 -13.90
N THR A 150 -0.53 7.53 -12.61
CA THR A 150 0.03 6.54 -11.68
C THR A 150 -0.80 5.26 -11.62
N GLY A 151 -2.13 5.39 -11.71
CA GLY A 151 -3.06 4.25 -11.64
C GLY A 151 -3.00 3.31 -12.84
N ASP A 152 -2.60 3.79 -14.02
CA ASP A 152 -2.52 2.97 -15.24
C ASP A 152 -1.19 2.20 -15.34
N LEU A 153 -0.16 2.66 -14.64
CA LEU A 153 1.21 2.14 -14.74
C LEU A 153 1.65 1.32 -13.52
N VAL A 154 1.04 1.59 -12.36
CA VAL A 154 1.41 0.95 -11.11
C VAL A 154 0.15 0.45 -10.42
N ASP A 155 -0.09 -0.86 -10.57
CA ASP A 155 -1.16 -1.55 -9.88
C ASP A 155 -1.08 -1.31 -8.37
N GLY A 156 -2.20 -0.87 -7.78
CA GLY A 156 -2.27 -0.57 -6.34
C GLY A 156 -1.58 0.73 -5.90
N ALA A 157 -1.13 1.58 -6.83
CA ALA A 157 -0.63 2.90 -6.46
C ALA A 157 -1.74 3.84 -5.97
N VAL A 158 -2.91 3.76 -6.60
CA VAL A 158 -4.11 4.50 -6.23
C VAL A 158 -4.95 3.62 -5.31
N LEU A 159 -5.25 4.08 -4.10
CA LEU A 159 -5.90 3.22 -3.10
C LEU A 159 -7.38 2.96 -3.35
N TYR A 160 -8.11 3.92 -3.91
CA TYR A 160 -9.55 3.84 -4.09
C TYR A 160 -9.88 3.80 -5.58
N LYS A 161 -10.37 2.65 -6.03
CA LYS A 161 -10.76 2.45 -7.41
C LYS A 161 -11.85 3.44 -7.81
N ASP A 162 -11.72 4.03 -8.99
CA ASP A 162 -12.69 4.93 -9.63
C ASP A 162 -12.96 6.24 -8.85
N ASP A 163 -12.09 6.62 -7.91
CA ASP A 163 -12.18 7.89 -7.16
C ASP A 163 -11.11 8.89 -7.62
N PRO A 164 -11.48 10.04 -8.21
CA PRO A 164 -10.52 11.03 -8.68
C PRO A 164 -9.72 11.70 -7.55
N ASN A 165 -10.22 11.69 -6.31
CA ASN A 165 -9.54 12.27 -5.14
C ASN A 165 -8.88 11.16 -4.28
N SER A 166 -8.47 10.07 -4.92
CA SER A 166 -7.91 8.94 -4.20
C SER A 166 -6.53 9.26 -3.64
N VAL A 167 -6.32 8.87 -2.38
CA VAL A 167 -4.98 8.82 -1.78
C VAL A 167 -4.10 7.87 -2.61
N THR A 168 -2.87 8.30 -2.90
CA THR A 168 -1.93 7.62 -3.80
C THR A 168 -0.57 7.44 -3.14
N LEU A 169 -0.07 6.20 -3.16
CA LEU A 169 1.23 5.77 -2.62
C LEU A 169 1.56 6.32 -1.22
N PRO A 170 0.66 6.16 -0.22
CA PRO A 170 0.92 6.67 1.12
C PRO A 170 2.01 5.88 1.84
N HIS A 171 2.61 6.52 2.84
CA HIS A 171 3.69 5.95 3.66
C HIS A 171 3.31 5.81 5.15
N LEU A 172 2.06 6.15 5.50
CA LEU A 172 1.51 6.08 6.85
C LEU A 172 0.07 5.54 6.85
N ALA A 173 -0.18 4.54 7.68
CA ALA A 173 -1.51 4.08 8.02
C ALA A 173 -1.65 3.84 9.54
N GLY A 174 -2.88 3.83 10.02
CA GLY A 174 -3.21 3.72 11.44
C GLY A 174 -4.43 2.84 11.69
N GLU A 175 -4.32 2.00 12.70
CA GLU A 175 -5.43 1.19 13.23
C GLU A 175 -5.83 1.73 14.61
N LEU A 176 -7.10 2.08 14.75
CA LEU A 176 -7.65 2.67 15.95
C LEU A 176 -8.63 1.69 16.58
N LYS A 177 -8.63 1.60 17.89
CA LYS A 177 -9.56 0.73 18.62
C LYS A 177 -10.22 1.48 19.75
N GLY A 178 -11.39 1.00 20.16
CA GLY A 178 -11.97 1.43 21.43
C GLY A 178 -11.05 1.11 22.61
N ARG A 179 -11.16 1.88 23.69
CA ARG A 179 -10.36 1.66 24.91
C ARG A 179 -10.50 0.21 25.41
N GLY A 180 -9.38 -0.47 25.64
CA GLY A 180 -9.35 -1.84 26.17
C GLY A 180 -9.89 -2.89 25.20
N LYS A 181 -10.06 -2.54 23.92
CA LYS A 181 -10.35 -3.50 22.85
C LYS A 181 -9.07 -4.22 22.42
N ASP A 182 -9.24 -5.18 21.52
CA ASP A 182 -8.19 -6.10 21.10
C ASP A 182 -7.10 -5.39 20.27
N MET A 183 -6.00 -5.04 20.95
CA MET A 183 -4.81 -4.47 20.32
C MET A 183 -3.99 -5.49 19.53
N GLU A 184 -4.15 -6.79 19.78
CA GLU A 184 -3.52 -7.83 18.97
C GLU A 184 -4.16 -7.90 17.59
N LYS A 185 -5.49 -7.78 17.54
CA LYS A 185 -6.20 -7.63 16.26
C LYS A 185 -5.76 -6.36 15.52
N ALA A 186 -5.66 -5.22 16.20
CA ALA A 186 -5.16 -3.98 15.59
C ALA A 186 -3.73 -4.15 15.04
N ARG A 187 -2.85 -4.83 15.77
CA ARG A 187 -1.48 -5.14 15.33
C ARG A 187 -1.47 -5.96 14.04
N LEU A 188 -2.30 -7.00 13.96
CA LEU A 188 -2.40 -7.86 12.78
C LEU A 188 -3.01 -7.13 11.57
N GLN A 189 -4.06 -6.34 11.76
CA GLN A 189 -4.61 -5.48 10.71
C GLN A 189 -3.55 -4.51 10.18
N SER A 190 -2.84 -3.86 11.11
CA SER A 190 -1.76 -2.93 10.79
C SER A 190 -0.57 -3.59 10.05
N ALA A 191 -0.34 -4.88 10.26
CA ALA A 191 0.65 -5.65 9.49
C ALA A 191 0.22 -5.79 8.02
N TYR A 192 -1.07 -6.07 7.79
CA TYR A 192 -1.64 -6.19 6.46
C TYR A 192 -1.69 -4.86 5.72
N ASP A 193 -2.09 -3.77 6.40
CA ASP A 193 -2.05 -2.42 5.82
C ASP A 193 -0.61 -2.04 5.43
N GLY A 194 0.35 -2.27 6.32
CA GLY A 194 1.76 -1.99 6.07
C GLY A 194 2.32 -2.80 4.90
N ALA A 195 1.94 -4.06 4.74
CA ALA A 195 2.29 -4.89 3.59
C ALA A 195 1.75 -4.29 2.27
N ALA A 196 0.50 -3.82 2.26
CA ALA A 196 -0.10 -3.16 1.10
C ALA A 196 0.66 -1.89 0.70
N LEU A 197 1.02 -1.05 1.68
CA LEU A 197 1.77 0.19 1.43
C LEU A 197 3.19 -0.08 0.93
N VAL A 198 3.87 -1.09 1.50
CA VAL A 198 5.18 -1.53 1.01
C VAL A 198 5.08 -2.05 -0.42
N HIS A 199 4.08 -2.89 -0.72
CA HIS A 199 3.85 -3.44 -2.05
C HIS A 199 3.66 -2.32 -3.08
N GLY A 200 2.71 -1.40 -2.86
CA GLY A 200 2.46 -0.30 -3.80
C GLY A 200 3.70 0.58 -4.03
N ARG A 201 4.45 0.87 -2.96
CA ARG A 201 5.72 1.59 -3.07
C ARG A 201 6.77 0.84 -3.90
N SER A 202 6.93 -0.47 -3.68
CA SER A 202 7.89 -1.29 -4.42
C SER A 202 7.52 -1.34 -5.91
N GLN A 203 6.25 -1.58 -6.24
CA GLN A 203 5.77 -1.56 -7.63
C GLN A 203 6.06 -0.21 -8.32
N ALA A 204 5.83 0.91 -7.60
CA ALA A 204 6.12 2.23 -8.15
C ALA A 204 7.61 2.44 -8.43
N LEU A 205 8.48 1.99 -7.53
CA LEU A 205 9.92 2.09 -7.66
C LEU A 205 10.48 1.20 -8.78
N ASP A 206 9.94 0.00 -8.91
CA ASP A 206 10.31 -0.94 -9.98
C ASP A 206 9.93 -0.40 -11.36
N SER A 207 8.77 0.28 -11.47
CA SER A 207 8.32 0.91 -12.72
C SER A 207 9.27 1.96 -13.30
N ILE A 208 10.17 2.50 -12.46
CA ILE A 208 11.19 3.49 -12.85
C ILE A 208 12.62 2.95 -12.75
N GLY A 209 12.78 1.62 -12.66
CA GLY A 209 14.09 0.95 -12.60
C GLY A 209 14.91 1.31 -11.36
N LYS A 210 14.26 1.72 -10.27
CA LYS A 210 14.92 2.08 -9.00
C LYS A 210 14.38 1.19 -7.87
N PRO A 211 14.62 -0.13 -7.93
CA PRO A 211 13.99 -1.07 -7.04
C PRO A 211 14.18 -0.70 -5.57
N SER A 212 13.17 -1.01 -4.76
CA SER A 212 13.22 -0.76 -3.32
C SER A 212 14.45 -1.44 -2.72
N THR A 213 15.23 -0.70 -1.93
CA THR A 213 16.37 -1.29 -1.21
C THR A 213 15.86 -2.34 -0.23
N ALA A 214 16.21 -3.60 -0.47
CA ALA A 214 15.77 -4.72 0.36
C ALA A 214 16.12 -4.45 1.84
N GLY A 215 15.17 -4.74 2.73
CA GLY A 215 15.38 -4.53 4.17
C GLY A 215 15.26 -3.08 4.65
N HIS A 216 15.16 -2.07 3.78
CA HIS A 216 14.95 -0.67 4.21
C HIS A 216 13.47 -0.37 4.39
N SER A 217 13.13 0.24 5.53
CA SER A 217 11.76 0.70 5.79
C SER A 217 11.61 2.21 5.53
N LYS A 218 10.55 2.53 4.79
CA LYS A 218 10.04 3.87 4.50
C LYS A 218 8.57 4.03 4.87
N VAL A 219 7.90 2.91 5.13
CA VAL A 219 6.50 2.82 5.51
C VAL A 219 6.42 2.61 7.01
N THR A 220 5.58 3.39 7.68
CA THR A 220 5.29 3.23 9.10
C THR A 220 3.80 3.00 9.27
N THR A 221 3.41 2.13 10.19
CA THR A 221 2.05 2.13 10.71
C THR A 221 2.02 2.38 12.20
N PHE A 222 0.86 2.77 12.71
CA PHE A 222 0.64 2.83 14.15
C PHE A 222 -0.65 2.13 14.55
N THR A 223 -0.72 1.70 15.81
CA THR A 223 -1.95 1.19 16.42
C THR A 223 -2.21 1.96 17.71
N THR A 224 -3.46 2.31 18.00
CA THR A 224 -3.81 2.89 19.30
C THR A 224 -5.23 2.59 19.76
N ASP A 225 -5.41 2.39 21.06
CA ASP A 225 -6.72 2.39 21.73
C ASP A 225 -6.99 3.68 22.51
N GLY A 226 -6.19 4.72 22.23
CA GLY A 226 -6.16 5.98 22.96
C GLY A 226 -5.28 5.96 24.21
N THR A 227 -5.01 4.79 24.79
CA THR A 227 -4.12 4.61 25.94
C THR A 227 -2.73 4.17 25.49
N ASN A 228 -2.64 3.10 24.71
CA ASN A 228 -1.39 2.60 24.15
C ASN A 228 -1.19 3.13 22.73
N LEU A 229 0.03 3.52 22.39
CA LEU A 229 0.42 3.92 21.05
C LEU A 229 1.65 3.10 20.64
N ASN A 230 1.50 2.29 19.61
CA ASN A 230 2.57 1.46 19.07
C ASN A 230 2.90 1.88 17.65
N PHE A 231 4.18 1.88 17.30
CA PHE A 231 4.68 2.17 15.96
C PHE A 231 5.41 0.97 15.39
N PHE A 232 5.19 0.71 14.10
CA PHE A 232 5.80 -0.39 13.38
C PHE A 232 6.43 0.11 12.07
N ALA A 233 7.66 -0.32 11.82
CA ALA A 233 8.36 -0.11 10.56
C ALA A 233 8.10 -1.30 9.63
N HIS A 234 7.72 -1.01 8.38
CA HIS A 234 7.43 -2.04 7.37
C HIS A 234 8.44 -2.04 6.24
N HIS A 235 8.83 -3.24 5.82
CA HIS A 235 9.71 -3.47 4.68
C HIS A 235 9.49 -4.86 4.08
N ALA A 236 9.94 -5.05 2.84
CA ALA A 236 9.91 -6.33 2.16
C ALA A 236 11.32 -6.91 1.98
N ILE A 237 11.43 -8.23 2.02
CA ILE A 237 12.64 -8.99 1.70
C ILE A 237 12.21 -10.20 0.84
N PRO A 238 12.99 -10.58 -0.20
CA PRO A 238 12.80 -11.86 -0.87
C PRO A 238 13.06 -13.03 0.09
N SER A 239 12.17 -14.02 0.10
CA SER A 239 12.34 -15.29 0.81
C SER A 239 13.19 -16.26 -0.02
N GLU A 240 13.61 -17.35 0.61
CA GLU A 240 14.38 -18.43 -0.02
C GLU A 240 13.64 -19.07 -1.22
N ASP A 241 12.31 -19.13 -1.14
CA ASP A 241 11.43 -19.67 -2.19
C ASP A 241 11.04 -18.61 -3.26
N ASN A 242 11.76 -17.49 -3.34
CA ASN A 242 11.45 -16.33 -4.19
C ASN A 242 10.07 -15.67 -3.95
N THR A 243 9.41 -15.97 -2.82
CA THR A 243 8.21 -15.26 -2.38
C THR A 243 8.61 -13.98 -1.64
N THR A 244 7.71 -12.99 -1.55
CA THR A 244 7.99 -11.75 -0.81
C THR A 244 7.54 -11.88 0.64
N GLU A 245 8.47 -11.69 1.58
CA GLU A 245 8.18 -11.55 3.01
C GLU A 245 7.97 -10.07 3.37
N TYR A 246 6.82 -9.76 3.97
CA TYR A 246 6.48 -8.43 4.48
C TYR A 246 6.68 -8.40 5.99
N HIS A 247 7.62 -7.60 6.44
CA HIS A 247 8.05 -7.54 7.84
C HIS A 247 7.42 -6.36 8.58
N GLN A 248 6.67 -6.64 9.66
CA GLN A 248 6.22 -5.63 10.62
C GLN A 248 7.13 -5.61 11.85
N TYR A 249 8.07 -4.66 11.93
CA TYR A 249 9.02 -4.56 13.04
C TYR A 249 8.64 -3.47 14.06
N PRO A 250 8.53 -3.76 15.37
CA PRO A 250 8.15 -2.78 16.37
C PRO A 250 9.28 -1.78 16.64
N ILE A 251 9.00 -0.48 16.48
CA ILE A 251 10.00 0.59 16.69
C ILE A 251 9.74 1.43 17.94
N SER A 252 8.51 1.53 18.43
CA SER A 252 8.22 2.17 19.72
C SER A 252 6.85 1.78 20.26
N SER A 253 6.70 1.79 21.58
CA SER A 253 5.44 1.57 22.29
C SER A 253 5.40 2.51 23.51
N LEU A 254 4.28 3.20 23.72
CA LEU A 254 4.11 4.22 24.76
C LEU A 254 2.71 4.15 25.36
N ASN A 255 2.59 4.47 26.65
CA ASN A 255 1.30 4.71 27.29
C ASN A 255 1.04 6.22 27.40
N LEU A 256 0.07 6.71 26.63
CA LEU A 256 -0.27 8.13 26.53
C LEU A 256 -0.99 8.70 27.76
N THR A 257 -1.41 7.84 28.69
CA THR A 257 -2.26 8.24 29.83
C THR A 257 -1.58 8.10 31.19
N THR A 258 -0.46 7.37 31.28
CA THR A 258 0.28 7.16 32.52
C THR A 258 1.03 8.40 32.99
N SER A 259 1.72 9.09 32.08
CA SER A 259 2.54 10.25 32.43
C SER A 259 2.51 11.34 31.36
N TYR A 260 2.69 12.59 31.78
CA TYR A 260 2.82 13.72 30.85
C TYR A 260 4.06 13.58 29.95
N GLN A 261 5.12 12.96 30.45
CA GLN A 261 6.33 12.70 29.67
C GLN A 261 6.05 11.73 28.52
N ASP A 262 5.36 10.62 28.79
CA ASP A 262 5.00 9.63 27.76
C ASP A 262 4.02 10.22 26.75
N PHE A 263 3.04 11.01 27.23
CA PHE A 263 2.12 11.75 26.35
C PHE A 263 2.88 12.71 25.42
N ARG A 264 3.80 13.51 25.96
CA ARG A 264 4.63 14.44 25.18
C ARG A 264 5.51 13.69 24.19
N GLN A 265 6.07 12.56 24.59
CA GLN A 265 6.88 11.72 23.71
C GLN A 265 6.03 11.12 22.58
N GLY A 266 4.89 10.50 22.87
CA GLY A 266 4.01 9.88 21.87
C GLY A 266 3.45 10.90 20.89
N TYR A 267 3.03 12.07 21.38
CA TYR A 267 2.62 13.20 20.55
C TYR A 267 3.71 13.62 19.57
N ARG A 268 4.96 13.76 20.05
CA ARG A 268 6.11 14.12 19.21
C ARG A 268 6.39 13.03 18.18
N GLN A 269 6.43 11.79 18.60
CA GLN A 269 6.74 10.64 17.74
C GLN A 269 5.72 10.51 16.60
N LEU A 270 4.42 10.60 16.91
CA LEU A 270 3.35 10.50 15.91
C LEU A 270 3.50 11.58 14.84
N ARG A 271 3.74 12.83 15.25
CA ARG A 271 3.91 13.95 14.31
C ARG A 271 5.22 13.88 13.53
N ASN A 272 6.28 13.32 14.10
CA ASN A 272 7.53 13.06 13.37
C ASN A 272 7.31 12.01 12.28
N VAL A 273 6.52 10.97 12.57
CA VAL A 273 6.16 9.95 11.59
C VAL A 273 5.28 10.55 10.48
N GLN A 274 4.28 11.37 10.82
CA GLN A 274 3.46 12.06 9.82
C GLN A 274 4.32 12.94 8.90
N ASP A 275 5.21 13.77 9.45
CA ASP A 275 6.06 14.64 8.63
C ASP A 275 6.96 13.82 7.70
N TYR A 276 7.53 12.73 8.23
CA TYR A 276 8.42 11.87 7.45
C TYR A 276 7.67 11.11 6.34
N ALA A 277 6.49 10.58 6.62
CA ALA A 277 5.64 9.93 5.61
C ALA A 277 5.23 10.91 4.51
N ARG A 278 4.93 12.16 4.88
CA ARG A 278 4.69 13.24 3.92
C ARG A 278 5.93 13.48 3.06
N GLU A 279 7.10 13.73 3.65
CA GLU A 279 8.36 13.93 2.93
C GLU A 279 8.66 12.81 1.91
N GLU A 280 8.48 11.54 2.30
CA GLU A 280 8.70 10.40 1.40
C GLU A 280 7.64 10.29 0.29
N SER A 281 6.39 10.70 0.56
CA SER A 281 5.33 10.75 -0.46
C SER A 281 5.67 11.77 -1.55
N TYR A 282 6.05 13.00 -1.17
CA TYR A 282 6.51 14.03 -2.12
C TYR A 282 7.76 13.57 -2.88
N ARG A 283 8.73 12.97 -2.18
CA ARG A 283 9.96 12.47 -2.80
C ARG A 283 9.66 11.40 -3.86
N LEU A 284 8.80 10.44 -3.57
CA LEU A 284 8.43 9.39 -4.52
C LEU A 284 7.70 9.97 -5.74
N ARG A 285 6.71 10.85 -5.50
CA ARG A 285 5.98 11.56 -6.56
C ARG A 285 6.95 12.29 -7.50
N ASP A 286 7.89 13.05 -6.95
CA ASP A 286 8.84 13.83 -7.74
C ASP A 286 9.77 12.93 -8.55
N GLN A 287 10.22 11.80 -7.98
CA GLN A 287 11.00 10.79 -8.71
C GLN A 287 10.24 10.19 -9.89
N LEU A 288 8.97 9.81 -9.69
CA LEU A 288 8.11 9.25 -10.73
C LEU A 288 7.88 10.28 -11.85
N LYS A 289 7.53 11.52 -11.48
CA LYS A 289 7.34 12.63 -12.43
C LYS A 289 8.59 12.94 -13.23
N GLN A 290 9.75 12.97 -12.59
CA GLN A 290 11.02 13.25 -13.25
C GLN A 290 11.38 12.15 -14.26
N HIS A 291 11.23 10.89 -13.87
CA HIS A 291 11.48 9.75 -14.76
C HIS A 291 10.56 9.79 -16.00
N TRP A 292 9.27 10.07 -15.79
CA TRP A 292 8.31 10.19 -16.88
C TRP A 292 8.63 11.34 -17.84
N LYS A 293 9.00 12.51 -17.31
CA LYS A 293 9.44 13.65 -18.13
C LYS A 293 10.66 13.29 -18.97
N ALA A 294 11.67 12.63 -18.39
CA ALA A 294 12.87 12.21 -19.10
C ALA A 294 12.56 11.23 -20.24
N ARG A 295 11.67 10.24 -19.99
CA ARG A 295 11.23 9.26 -21.00
C ARG A 295 10.50 9.92 -22.17
N LYS A 296 9.64 10.92 -21.92
CA LYS A 296 8.96 11.66 -22.99
C LYS A 296 9.90 12.53 -23.83
N SER A 297 11.00 12.98 -23.27
CA SER A 297 12.00 13.80 -23.97
C SER A 297 13.01 12.99 -24.77
N GLN A 298 12.99 11.65 -24.71
CA GLN A 298 13.85 10.80 -25.54
C GLN A 298 13.25 10.70 -26.96
N PRO A 299 14.03 11.02 -28.02
CA PRO A 299 13.59 10.79 -29.38
C PRO A 299 13.35 9.30 -29.61
N ALA A 300 12.29 8.96 -30.36
CA ALA A 300 11.98 7.58 -30.71
C ALA A 300 13.21 6.91 -31.35
N PRO A 301 13.50 5.63 -31.04
CA PRO A 301 14.52 4.88 -31.75
C PRO A 301 14.20 4.93 -33.24
N LEU A 302 15.16 5.37 -34.06
CA LEU A 302 15.04 5.28 -35.52
C LEU A 302 14.79 3.81 -35.88
N PRO A 303 13.86 3.51 -36.78
CA PRO A 303 13.70 2.16 -37.29
C PRO A 303 15.05 1.73 -37.88
N SER A 304 15.55 0.59 -37.42
CA SER A 304 16.65 -0.11 -38.08
C SER A 304 16.19 -0.39 -39.50
N ILE A 305 16.81 0.30 -40.45
CA ILE A 305 16.75 -0.06 -41.87
C ILE A 305 17.43 -1.43 -41.91
N GLU A 306 16.62 -2.48 -42.00
CA GLU A 306 17.12 -3.77 -42.46
C GLU A 306 17.54 -3.55 -43.91
N ASP A 307 18.82 -3.79 -44.16
CA ASP A 307 19.44 -3.68 -45.48
C ASP A 307 18.68 -4.59 -46.45
N GLU A 308 18.03 -3.99 -47.46
CA GLU A 308 17.58 -4.70 -48.64
C GLU A 308 18.83 -5.08 -49.43
N ASP A 309 19.32 -6.31 -49.21
CA ASP A 309 20.21 -7.01 -50.12
C ASP A 309 19.44 -7.25 -51.44
N GLU A 310 19.55 -6.33 -52.41
CA GLU A 310 19.15 -6.59 -53.79
C GLU A 310 20.27 -7.33 -54.53
N ASP A 311 19.88 -8.51 -55.02
CA ASP A 311 20.66 -9.52 -55.70
C ASP A 311 21.48 -9.00 -56.91
N GLU A 312 22.80 -9.20 -56.88
CA GLU A 312 23.63 -9.27 -58.08
C GLU A 312 23.49 -10.67 -58.69
N ASP A 313 22.82 -10.81 -59.85
CA ASP A 313 22.91 -12.01 -60.68
C ASP A 313 23.11 -11.67 -62.18
N ASP A 314 24.37 -11.78 -62.58
CA ASP A 314 24.92 -12.35 -63.82
C ASP A 314 24.31 -11.99 -65.19
N CYS A 315 24.97 -11.05 -65.89
CA CYS A 315 24.92 -10.93 -67.35
C CYS A 315 25.89 -11.93 -68.02
N GLN A 316 25.40 -13.13 -68.38
CA GLN A 316 26.12 -14.02 -69.30
C GLN A 316 25.90 -13.61 -70.77
N VAL A 317 26.99 -13.18 -71.39
CA VAL A 317 27.17 -13.00 -72.83
C VAL A 317 27.16 -14.37 -73.50
N MET A 318 26.22 -14.61 -74.42
CA MET A 318 26.27 -15.74 -75.34
C MET A 318 26.29 -15.23 -76.78
N ASP A 319 27.49 -15.33 -77.36
CA ASP A 319 27.77 -15.24 -78.79
C ASP A 319 26.87 -16.21 -79.59
N ARG A 320 26.22 -15.67 -80.63
CA ARG A 320 25.69 -16.47 -81.75
C ARG A 320 26.46 -16.14 -83.01
N LYS A 321 27.31 -17.09 -83.44
CA LYS A 321 27.71 -17.25 -84.83
C LYS A 321 26.50 -17.64 -85.68
N SER A 322 26.35 -17.05 -86.87
CA SER A 322 26.43 -17.77 -88.15
C SER A 322 26.07 -16.90 -89.37
N ILE A 323 26.95 -17.01 -90.38
CA ILE A 323 26.87 -16.67 -91.82
C ILE A 323 27.15 -15.21 -92.19
#